data_AF-A0A948C7P8-F1
#
_entry.id   AF-A0A948C7P8-F1
#
_cell.length_a   1.000
_cell.length_b   1.000
_cell.length_c   1.000
_cell.angle_alpha   90.00
_cell.angle_beta   90.00
_cell.angle_gamma   90.00
#
_symmetry.space_group_name_H-M   'P 1'
#
loop_
_entity.id
_entity.type
_entity.pdbx_description
1 polymer ?
#
loop_
_entity_poly.entity_id
_entity_poly.type
_entity_poly.pdbx_seq_one_letter_code
_entity_poly.pdbx_strand_id
1 'polypeptide(L)'
;MNKIKSGEDSKKFHKNCFACGKNSPIGLKLKYLLCGNTLTSEFKIPDNYQSYDDIVHGGIISTILDSSMVNLFYKRDGLKLKTAKLNIIFRKSVPINRSFVVTAIADDNARHFYKANAQIKIGDTVFAEAEGYFRR
;
A
#
# COMPACT_ATOMS: atom_id res chain seq x y z
N MET A 1 11.29 -9.26 -25.40
CA MET A 1 11.59 -9.53 -23.98
C MET A 1 11.30 -8.30 -23.13
N ASN A 2 10.36 -8.40 -22.19
CA ASN A 2 10.00 -7.29 -21.29
C ASN A 2 11.11 -7.06 -20.26
N LYS A 3 11.72 -5.88 -20.28
CA LYS A 3 12.72 -5.46 -19.29
C LYS A 3 12.05 -5.29 -17.93
N ILE A 4 12.32 -6.21 -17.01
CA ILE A 4 12.16 -5.99 -15.57
C ILE A 4 13.11 -4.86 -15.20
N LYS A 5 12.59 -3.65 -14.97
CA LYS A 5 13.39 -2.59 -14.36
C LYS A 5 13.51 -2.88 -12.87
N SER A 6 14.53 -3.66 -12.50
CA SER A 6 15.11 -3.62 -11.16
C SER A 6 15.80 -2.25 -10.99
N GLY A 7 15.00 -1.21 -10.80
CA GLY A 7 15.50 0.16 -10.66
C GLY A 7 16.13 0.37 -9.30
N GLU A 8 17.46 0.49 -9.27
CA GLU A 8 18.20 1.00 -8.12
C GLU A 8 17.74 2.43 -7.77
N ASP A 9 17.35 2.56 -6.50
CA ASP A 9 16.83 3.75 -5.84
C ASP A 9 17.77 4.98 -5.89
N SER A 10 17.61 5.88 -6.86
CA SER A 10 18.36 7.15 -6.91
C SER A 10 17.44 8.37 -6.76
N LYS A 11 17.06 8.62 -5.49
CA LYS A 11 16.54 9.85 -4.82
C LYS A 11 15.42 9.46 -3.86
N LYS A 12 15.81 8.82 -2.74
CA LYS A 12 14.91 8.27 -1.71
C LYS A 12 14.09 9.36 -1.02
N PHE A 13 12.96 9.74 -1.61
CA PHE A 13 11.88 10.40 -0.89
C PHE A 13 11.47 9.52 0.31
N HIS A 14 11.11 10.14 1.43
CA HIS A 14 10.43 9.51 2.56
C HIS A 14 11.13 8.30 3.23
N LYS A 15 12.49 8.30 3.35
CA LYS A 15 13.27 7.26 4.08
C LYS A 15 12.76 6.95 5.49
N ASN A 16 12.10 7.91 6.13
CA ASN A 16 11.56 7.82 7.49
C ASN A 16 10.04 7.59 7.51
N CYS A 17 9.38 7.38 6.36
CA CYS A 17 7.95 7.10 6.31
C CYS A 17 7.60 5.90 7.17
N PHE A 18 6.53 6.02 7.96
CA PHE A 18 6.04 4.93 8.78
C PHE A 18 5.66 3.68 7.95
N ALA A 19 5.11 3.86 6.75
CA ALA A 19 4.69 2.73 5.92
C ALA A 19 5.85 2.08 5.14
N CYS A 20 6.58 2.83 4.31
CA CYS A 20 7.59 2.28 3.39
C CYS A 20 9.03 2.77 3.68
N GLY A 21 9.22 3.59 4.71
CA GLY A 21 10.52 4.16 5.02
C GLY A 21 11.45 3.14 5.65
N LYS A 22 12.55 2.82 4.97
CA LYS A 22 13.56 1.85 5.45
C LYS A 22 14.21 2.22 6.79
N ASN A 23 14.25 3.50 7.15
CA ASN A 23 14.87 4.00 8.38
C ASN A 23 13.87 4.16 9.53
N SER A 24 12.57 3.90 9.31
CA SER A 24 11.57 4.04 10.36
C SER A 24 11.77 2.93 11.41
N PRO A 25 12.09 3.24 12.68
CA PRO A 25 12.40 2.21 13.68
C PRO A 25 11.24 1.23 13.87
N ILE A 26 10.03 1.79 14.04
CA ILE A 26 8.76 1.10 14.22
C ILE A 26 7.87 1.19 12.98
N GLY A 27 8.46 1.31 11.79
CA GLY A 27 7.67 1.35 10.54
C GLY A 27 7.36 -0.04 9.99
N LEU A 28 6.36 -0.11 9.12
CA LEU A 28 5.97 -1.33 8.40
C LEU A 28 7.01 -1.76 7.36
N LYS A 29 7.85 -0.83 6.89
CA LYS A 29 8.95 -1.06 5.93
C LYS A 29 8.49 -1.81 4.67
N LEU A 30 7.29 -1.48 4.18
CA LEU A 30 6.69 -2.07 2.98
C LEU A 30 7.61 -1.93 1.78
N LYS A 31 7.76 -3.02 1.03
CA LYS A 31 8.55 -3.08 -0.20
C LYS A 31 7.61 -3.34 -1.38
N TYR A 32 7.63 -2.44 -2.34
CA TYR A 32 6.69 -2.49 -3.47
C TYR A 32 7.38 -2.94 -4.76
N LEU A 33 6.72 -3.86 -5.46
CA LEU A 33 7.05 -4.29 -6.82
C LEU A 33 5.97 -3.74 -7.77
N LEU A 34 6.39 -3.16 -8.90
CA LEU A 34 5.48 -2.71 -9.95
C LEU A 34 5.55 -3.67 -11.13
N CYS A 35 4.43 -4.31 -11.47
CA CYS A 35 4.28 -5.24 -12.58
C CYS A 35 3.21 -4.72 -13.54
N GLY A 36 3.62 -4.12 -14.67
CA GLY A 36 2.71 -3.42 -15.56
C GLY A 36 2.04 -2.26 -14.81
N ASN A 37 0.71 -2.32 -14.69
CA ASN A 37 -0.09 -1.29 -14.00
C ASN A 37 -0.49 -1.68 -12.57
N THR A 38 -0.02 -2.82 -12.06
CA THR A 38 -0.32 -3.29 -10.71
C THR A 38 0.90 -3.17 -9.81
N LEU A 39 0.73 -2.51 -8.66
CA LEU A 39 1.73 -2.47 -7.61
C LEU A 39 1.39 -3.48 -6.53
N THR A 40 2.35 -4.29 -6.12
CA THR A 40 2.17 -5.36 -5.13
C THR A 40 3.18 -5.23 -4.00
N SER A 41 2.80 -5.68 -2.80
CA SER A 41 3.71 -5.87 -1.67
C SER A 41 3.26 -7.06 -0.84
N GLU A 42 4.22 -7.90 -0.48
CA GLU A 42 4.04 -8.93 0.53
C GLU A 42 4.55 -8.42 1.87
N PHE A 43 3.76 -8.61 2.92
CA PHE A 43 4.10 -8.13 4.26
C PHE A 43 3.53 -9.04 5.34
N LYS A 44 4.17 -9.01 6.50
CA LYS A 44 3.70 -9.62 7.74
C LYS A 44 3.65 -8.53 8.81
N ILE A 45 2.53 -8.47 9.55
CA ILE A 45 2.34 -7.47 10.60
C ILE A 45 2.65 -8.12 11.96
N PRO A 46 3.67 -7.62 12.70
CA PRO A 46 4.00 -8.12 14.03
C PRO A 46 3.01 -7.61 15.09
N ASP A 47 3.06 -8.24 16.26
CA ASP A 47 2.16 -8.04 17.42
C ASP A 47 2.12 -6.59 17.91
N ASN A 48 3.19 -5.84 17.65
CA ASN A 48 3.35 -4.43 17.98
C ASN A 48 2.21 -3.54 17.43
N TYR A 49 1.47 -4.02 16.43
CA TYR A 49 0.40 -3.30 15.74
C TYR A 49 -0.99 -3.91 15.96
N GLN A 50 -1.12 -4.76 17.00
CA GLN A 50 -2.38 -5.34 17.41
C GLN A 50 -3.37 -4.28 17.91
N SER A 51 -4.66 -4.54 17.70
CA SER A 51 -5.78 -3.83 18.33
C SER A 51 -6.40 -4.74 19.39
N TYR A 52 -7.62 -5.25 19.18
CA TYR A 52 -8.14 -6.38 19.93
C TYR A 52 -7.26 -7.61 19.74
N ASP A 53 -7.36 -8.55 20.69
CA ASP A 53 -6.57 -9.76 20.71
C ASP A 53 -6.52 -10.44 19.34
N ASP A 54 -5.29 -10.72 18.90
CA ASP A 54 -4.95 -11.38 17.64
C ASP A 54 -5.34 -10.66 16.34
N ILE A 55 -5.79 -9.40 16.40
CA ILE A 55 -6.26 -8.63 15.23
C ILE A 55 -5.40 -7.39 14.99
N VAL A 56 -5.01 -7.16 13.75
CA VAL A 56 -4.29 -5.94 13.35
C VAL A 56 -5.20 -4.71 13.45
N HIS A 57 -4.70 -3.62 14.01
CA HIS A 57 -5.44 -2.37 14.11
C HIS A 57 -5.88 -1.82 12.75
N GLY A 58 -7.15 -1.43 12.62
CA GLY A 58 -7.73 -0.94 11.37
C GLY A 58 -6.95 0.23 10.75
N GLY A 59 -6.44 1.16 11.57
CA GLY A 59 -5.57 2.25 11.09
C GLY A 59 -4.26 1.80 10.42
N ILE A 60 -3.71 0.64 10.80
CA ILE A 60 -2.51 0.06 10.18
C ILE A 60 -2.87 -0.51 8.81
N ILE A 61 -4.00 -1.21 8.72
CA ILE A 61 -4.56 -1.68 7.45
C ILE A 61 -4.85 -0.50 6.52
N SER A 62 -5.46 0.58 7.03
CA SER A 62 -5.67 1.82 6.29
C SER A 62 -4.38 2.42 5.77
N THR A 63 -3.34 2.44 6.61
CA THR A 63 -2.01 2.93 6.25
C THR A 63 -1.38 2.13 5.11
N ILE A 64 -1.53 0.79 5.12
CA ILE A 64 -1.02 -0.08 4.07
C ILE A 64 -1.74 0.19 2.74
N LEU A 65 -3.08 0.28 2.78
CA LEU A 65 -3.90 0.54 1.60
C LEU A 65 -3.57 1.91 0.98
N ASP A 66 -3.56 2.97 1.80
CA ASP A 66 -3.19 4.33 1.39
C ASP A 66 -1.78 4.40 0.80
N SER A 67 -0.80 3.86 1.54
CA SER A 67 0.60 3.87 1.13
C SER A 67 0.81 3.12 -0.18
N SER A 68 0.11 2.02 -0.42
CA SER A 68 0.21 1.24 -1.65
C SER A 68 -0.31 2.04 -2.85
N MET A 69 -1.46 2.68 -2.71
CA MET A 69 -2.07 3.48 -3.78
C MET A 69 -1.25 4.72 -4.12
N VAL A 70 -0.73 5.46 -3.14
CA VAL A 70 0.12 6.64 -3.42
C VAL A 70 1.48 6.22 -4.00
N ASN A 71 2.06 5.11 -3.54
CA ASN A 71 3.32 4.60 -4.09
C ASN A 71 3.17 4.03 -5.50
N LEU A 72 1.96 3.63 -5.92
CA LEU A 72 1.70 3.25 -7.31
C LEU A 72 2.01 4.41 -8.24
N PHE A 73 1.43 5.59 -7.99
CA PHE A 73 1.70 6.79 -8.80
C PHE A 73 3.16 7.25 -8.68
N TYR A 74 3.77 7.10 -7.51
CA TYR A 74 5.20 7.43 -7.35
C TYR A 74 6.10 6.52 -8.19
N LYS A 75 5.89 5.20 -8.15
CA LYS A 75 6.73 4.22 -8.88
C LYS A 75 6.42 4.19 -10.38
N ARG A 76 5.15 4.33 -10.77
CA ARG A 76 4.72 4.30 -12.17
C ARG A 76 5.03 5.61 -12.90
N ASP A 77 4.71 6.74 -12.25
CA ASP A 77 4.65 8.05 -12.92
C ASP A 77 5.64 9.09 -12.34
N GLY A 78 6.36 8.76 -11.25
CA GLY A 78 7.26 9.70 -10.58
C GLY A 78 6.54 10.80 -9.78
N LEU A 79 5.24 10.64 -9.54
CA LEU A 79 4.39 11.67 -8.95
C LEU A 79 4.42 11.61 -7.41
N LYS A 80 4.54 12.78 -6.79
CA LYS A 80 4.43 12.95 -5.34
C LYS A 80 3.05 13.50 -5.04
N LEU A 81 2.17 12.62 -4.60
CA LEU A 81 0.79 12.97 -4.32
C LEU A 81 0.49 12.88 -2.82
N LYS A 82 -0.58 13.54 -2.43
CA LYS A 82 -1.14 13.55 -1.07
C LYS A 82 -2.56 13.00 -1.14
N THR A 83 -2.93 12.22 -0.14
CA THR A 83 -4.28 11.68 -0.01
C THR A 83 -5.28 12.82 0.21
N ALA A 84 -6.31 12.87 -0.63
CA ALA A 84 -7.42 13.81 -0.53
C ALA A 84 -8.67 13.14 0.07
N LYS A 85 -8.92 11.88 -0.31
CA LYS A 85 -10.02 11.07 0.20
C LYS A 85 -9.61 9.60 0.20
N LEU A 86 -10.06 8.88 1.22
CA LEU A 86 -9.84 7.45 1.37
C LEU A 86 -11.12 6.80 1.88
N ASN A 87 -11.68 5.88 1.10
CA ASN A 87 -12.82 5.05 1.50
C ASN A 87 -12.33 3.62 1.67
N ILE A 88 -12.65 2.98 2.80
CA ILE A 88 -12.16 1.63 3.11
C ILE A 88 -13.34 0.75 3.52
N ILE A 89 -13.33 -0.48 3.02
CA ILE A 89 -14.24 -1.55 3.44
C ILE A 89 -13.40 -2.62 4.13
N PHE A 90 -13.65 -2.83 5.43
CA PHE A 90 -13.08 -3.94 6.21
C PHE A 90 -14.01 -5.13 6.11
N ARG A 91 -13.67 -6.12 5.29
CA ARG A 91 -14.49 -7.31 5.03
C ARG A 91 -14.33 -8.39 6.10
N LYS A 92 -13.10 -8.57 6.58
CA LYS A 92 -12.73 -9.56 7.61
C LYS A 92 -11.65 -8.98 8.51
N SER A 93 -11.62 -9.42 9.76
CA SER A 93 -10.52 -9.13 10.68
C SER A 93 -9.20 -9.69 10.11
N VAL A 94 -8.15 -8.88 10.14
CA VAL A 94 -6.81 -9.27 9.68
C VAL A 94 -6.04 -9.84 10.86
N PRO A 95 -5.73 -11.14 10.92
CA PRO A 95 -4.96 -11.70 12.01
C PRO A 95 -3.52 -11.17 12.01
N ILE A 96 -2.97 -10.94 13.21
CA ILE A 96 -1.53 -10.68 13.38
C ILE A 96 -0.71 -11.90 12.99
N ASN A 97 0.60 -11.72 12.82
CA ASN A 97 1.55 -12.79 12.55
C ASN A 97 1.31 -13.63 11.28
N ARG A 98 0.44 -13.17 10.37
CA ARG A 98 0.23 -13.79 9.06
C ARG A 98 0.78 -12.93 7.93
N SER A 99 1.15 -13.60 6.84
CA SER A 99 1.60 -12.94 5.61
C SER A 99 0.39 -12.61 4.73
N PHE A 100 0.38 -11.40 4.19
CA PHE A 100 -0.65 -10.89 3.30
C PHE A 100 -0.02 -10.28 2.06
N VAL A 101 -0.83 -10.18 1.01
CA VAL A 101 -0.49 -9.44 -0.20
C VAL A 101 -1.39 -8.22 -0.29
N VAL A 102 -0.80 -7.04 -0.48
CA VAL A 102 -1.53 -5.87 -0.96
C VAL A 102 -1.29 -5.68 -2.43
N THR A 103 -2.35 -5.38 -3.17
CA THR A 103 -2.30 -5.02 -4.59
C THR A 103 -2.97 -3.67 -4.80
N ALA A 104 -2.40 -2.79 -5.60
CA ALA A 104 -2.97 -1.49 -5.97
C ALA A 104 -2.98 -1.30 -7.49
N ILE A 105 -4.06 -0.73 -8.02
CA ILE A 105 -4.28 -0.47 -9.46
C ILE A 105 -4.86 0.93 -9.63
N ALA A 106 -4.35 1.69 -10.59
CA ALA A 106 -4.81 3.04 -10.90
C ALA A 106 -6.07 2.99 -11.77
N ASP A 107 -6.96 3.94 -11.53
CA ASP A 107 -8.09 4.26 -12.40
C ASP A 107 -7.68 5.44 -13.30
N ASP A 108 -7.16 5.11 -14.48
CA ASP A 108 -6.64 6.10 -15.44
C ASP A 108 -7.76 6.92 -16.13
N ASN A 109 -9.04 6.59 -15.89
CA ASN A 109 -10.18 7.35 -16.42
C ASN A 109 -10.66 8.44 -15.46
N ALA A 110 -10.12 8.51 -14.25
CA ALA A 110 -10.53 9.49 -13.26
C ALA A 110 -10.18 10.92 -13.69
N ARG A 111 -11.16 11.83 -13.59
CA ARG A 111 -10.99 13.26 -13.87
C ARG A 111 -10.75 14.02 -12.57
N HIS A 112 -9.92 15.06 -12.64
CA HIS A 112 -9.59 16.00 -11.54
C HIS A 112 -8.77 15.44 -10.35
N PHE A 113 -8.80 14.12 -10.12
CA PHE A 113 -8.01 13.44 -9.09
C PHE A 113 -7.20 12.31 -9.71
N TYR A 114 -6.10 11.95 -9.06
CA TYR A 114 -5.46 10.65 -9.26
C TYR A 114 -6.22 9.64 -8.40
N LYS A 115 -6.76 8.59 -9.01
CA LYS A 115 -7.58 7.62 -8.31
C LYS A 115 -6.99 6.22 -8.43
N ALA A 116 -6.98 5.47 -7.33
CA ALA A 116 -6.55 4.09 -7.33
C ALA A 116 -7.43 3.26 -6.40
N ASN A 117 -7.40 1.94 -6.60
CA ASN A 117 -7.99 0.97 -5.71
C ASN A 117 -6.90 0.05 -5.15
N ALA A 118 -7.08 -0.42 -3.92
CA ALA A 118 -6.19 -1.41 -3.33
C ALA A 118 -6.96 -2.49 -2.56
N GLN A 119 -6.38 -3.69 -2.48
CA GLN A 119 -6.94 -4.83 -1.76
C GLN A 119 -5.85 -5.54 -0.97
N ILE A 120 -6.19 -6.00 0.24
CA ILE A 120 -5.36 -6.88 1.07
C ILE A 120 -5.97 -8.29 1.04
N LYS A 121 -5.16 -9.28 0.65
CA LYS A 121 -5.60 -10.65 0.40
C LYS A 121 -4.70 -11.73 1.01
N ILE A 122 -5.28 -12.91 1.21
CA ILE A 122 -4.59 -14.21 1.29
C ILE A 122 -5.27 -15.14 0.28
N GLY A 123 -4.52 -15.63 -0.71
CA GLY A 123 -5.12 -16.32 -1.86
C GLY A 123 -6.18 -15.43 -2.51
N ASP A 124 -7.37 -15.97 -2.72
CA ASP A 124 -8.51 -15.24 -3.29
C ASP A 124 -9.37 -14.49 -2.26
N THR A 125 -9.08 -14.64 -0.96
CA THR A 125 -9.88 -14.01 0.09
C THR A 125 -9.45 -12.56 0.30
N VAL A 126 -10.38 -11.61 0.12
CA VAL A 126 -10.20 -10.19 0.44
C VAL A 126 -10.54 -9.94 1.91
N PHE A 127 -9.60 -9.33 2.64
CA PHE A 127 -9.78 -8.92 4.04
C PHE A 127 -10.16 -7.45 4.17
N ALA A 128 -9.54 -6.59 3.36
CA ALA A 128 -9.87 -5.18 3.29
C ALA A 128 -9.62 -4.66 1.88
N GLU A 129 -10.37 -3.63 1.50
CA GLU A 129 -10.17 -2.94 0.24
C GLU A 129 -10.46 -1.46 0.38
N ALA A 130 -9.87 -0.67 -0.52
CA ALA A 130 -9.99 0.77 -0.49
C ALA A 130 -10.05 1.37 -1.89
N GLU A 131 -10.73 2.51 -1.95
CA GLU A 131 -10.67 3.47 -3.05
C GLU A 131 -10.02 4.76 -2.51
N GLY A 132 -8.93 5.20 -3.15
CA GLY A 132 -8.17 6.38 -2.77
C GLY A 132 -8.15 7.44 -3.86
N TYR A 133 -8.25 8.70 -3.44
CA TYR A 133 -8.16 9.88 -4.30
C TYR A 133 -6.99 10.74 -3.84
N PHE A 134 -6.15 11.15 -4.78
CA PHE A 134 -4.90 11.85 -4.52
C PHE A 134 -4.77 13.11 -5.37
N ARG A 135 -4.03 14.08 -4.84
CA ARG A 135 -3.72 15.37 -5.48
C ARG A 135 -2.25 15.73 -5.29
N ARG A 136 -1.73 16.65 -6.10
CA ARG A 136 -0.37 17.22 -5.91
C ARG A 136 -0.33 18.11 -4.65
#